data_AF-A0A0P9F5H4-F1
#
_entry.id   AF-A0A0P9F5H4-F1
#
_cell.length_a   1.000
_cell.length_b   1.000
_cell.length_c   1.000
_cell.angle_alpha   90.00
_cell.angle_beta   90.00
_cell.angle_gamma   90.00
#
_symmetry.space_group_name_H-M   'P 1'
#
loop_
_entity.id
_entity.type
_entity.pdbx_description
1 polymer ?
#
loop_
_entity_poly.entity_id
_entity_poly.type
_entity_poly.pdbx_seq_one_letter_code
_entity_poly.pdbx_strand_id
1 'polypeptide(L)'
;MESIVRHRYIWFLISLLIIIPGLVFLLMPGGGLHPSIDFSGGALWEFQFPGKQSSDLNTDEIAAIFTQQGFEDAKVQLSTVTTQGTTFPAVLVRTKALNADTGEEQQRNVLAALQAKYGQDTRREQVQSVGATVSQESTRSAVIAVLGASLAILVYLTFAFRKAPHPIRYGVCAIVAMLHDVLVVLGVAAIMGYFFGLEVDALFLTALLTIISFSVHDTIVVFD
;
A
#
# COMPACT_ATOMS: atom_id res chain seq x y z
N MET A 1 -10.72 -23.82 25.49
CA MET A 1 -11.64 -23.69 24.34
C MET A 1 -13.04 -23.20 24.73
N GLU A 2 -13.64 -23.63 25.85
CA GLU A 2 -15.02 -23.23 26.21
C GLU A 2 -15.26 -21.71 26.33
N SER A 3 -14.30 -20.94 26.85
CA SER A 3 -14.44 -19.48 26.95
C SER A 3 -14.41 -18.79 25.58
N ILE A 4 -13.70 -19.33 24.60
CA ILE A 4 -13.57 -18.75 23.25
C ILE A 4 -14.87 -19.00 22.47
N VAL A 5 -15.37 -20.24 22.48
CA VAL A 5 -16.62 -20.60 21.79
C VAL A 5 -17.82 -19.88 22.41
N ARG A 6 -17.82 -19.66 23.73
CA ARG A 6 -18.86 -18.91 24.44
C ARG A 6 -18.97 -17.45 23.95
N HIS A 7 -17.83 -16.80 23.68
CA HIS A 7 -17.79 -15.39 23.28
C HIS A 7 -17.64 -15.20 21.76
N ARG A 8 -17.87 -16.24 20.94
CA ARG A 8 -17.68 -16.20 19.49
C ARG A 8 -18.34 -15.01 18.79
N TYR A 9 -19.54 -14.61 19.23
CA TYR A 9 -20.26 -13.47 18.64
C TYR A 9 -19.60 -12.14 18.92
N ILE A 10 -18.89 -11.98 20.04
CA ILE A 10 -18.11 -10.78 20.34
C ILE A 10 -16.92 -10.69 19.37
N TRP A 11 -16.23 -11.81 19.12
CA TRP A 11 -15.14 -11.85 18.16
C TRP A 11 -15.60 -11.55 16.74
N PHE A 12 -16.71 -12.14 16.29
CA PHE A 12 -17.31 -11.81 15.01
C PHE A 12 -17.78 -10.35 14.93
N LEU A 13 -18.30 -9.78 16.02
CA LEU A 13 -18.70 -8.38 16.05
C LEU A 13 -17.49 -7.45 15.87
N ILE A 14 -16.39 -7.73 16.58
CA ILE A 14 -15.16 -6.94 16.49
C ILE A 14 -14.61 -6.96 15.07
N SER A 15 -14.54 -8.14 14.43
CA SER A 15 -14.04 -8.21 13.06
C SER A 15 -14.98 -7.53 12.06
N LEU A 16 -16.29 -7.70 12.23
CA LEU A 16 -17.29 -7.06 11.38
C LEU A 16 -17.25 -5.53 11.49
N LEU A 17 -16.95 -4.98 12.67
CA LEU A 17 -16.75 -3.54 12.87
C LEU A 17 -15.55 -2.98 12.10
N ILE A 18 -14.61 -3.82 11.66
CA ILE A 18 -13.50 -3.42 10.80
C ILE A 18 -13.85 -3.69 9.33
N ILE A 19 -14.38 -4.88 9.05
CA ILE A 19 -14.68 -5.35 7.69
C ILE A 19 -15.76 -4.48 7.02
N ILE A 20 -16.84 -4.13 7.72
CA ILE A 20 -17.93 -3.34 7.13
C ILE A 20 -17.44 -1.95 6.72
N PRO A 21 -16.85 -1.13 7.62
CA PRO A 21 -16.28 0.15 7.21
C PRO A 21 -15.21 -0.03 6.13
N GLY A 22 -14.34 -1.03 6.27
CA GLY A 22 -13.32 -1.35 5.27
C GLY A 22 -13.88 -1.58 3.87
N LEU A 23 -14.93 -2.39 3.75
CA LEU A 23 -15.67 -2.61 2.49
C LEU A 23 -16.32 -1.33 1.96
N VAL A 24 -16.87 -0.49 2.85
CA VAL A 24 -17.44 0.80 2.44
C VAL A 24 -16.35 1.69 1.83
N PHE A 25 -15.20 1.85 2.49
CA PHE A 25 -14.07 2.63 1.95
C PHE A 25 -13.46 1.99 0.70
N LEU A 26 -13.46 0.66 0.59
CA LEU A 26 -12.95 -0.04 -0.58
C LEU A 26 -13.84 0.19 -1.83
N LEU A 27 -15.16 0.27 -1.65
CA LEU A 27 -16.13 0.38 -2.74
C LEU A 27 -16.60 1.82 -3.02
N MET A 28 -16.32 2.77 -2.13
CA MET A 28 -16.73 4.17 -2.28
C MET A 28 -15.96 4.89 -3.41
N PRO A 29 -16.60 5.80 -4.16
CA PRO A 29 -15.90 6.65 -5.12
C PRO A 29 -14.79 7.48 -4.45
N GLY A 30 -13.56 7.38 -4.97
CA GLY A 30 -12.38 8.03 -4.39
C GLY A 30 -11.74 7.26 -3.22
N GLY A 31 -12.32 6.14 -2.81
CA GLY A 31 -11.67 5.14 -1.98
C GLY A 31 -10.97 4.06 -2.81
N GLY A 32 -10.87 2.86 -2.23
CA GLY A 32 -10.18 1.73 -2.84
C GLY A 32 -8.73 1.57 -2.37
N LEU A 33 -8.00 0.72 -3.08
CA LEU A 33 -6.56 0.52 -2.86
C LEU A 33 -5.79 1.39 -3.85
N HIS A 34 -4.93 2.26 -3.32
CA HIS A 34 -4.10 3.13 -4.15
C HIS A 34 -2.80 2.41 -4.53
N PRO A 35 -2.57 2.05 -5.79
CA PRO A 35 -1.33 1.38 -6.19
C PRO A 35 -0.14 2.33 -6.06
N SER A 36 0.97 1.82 -5.53
CA SER A 36 2.23 2.57 -5.48
C SER A 36 2.86 2.72 -6.87
N ILE A 37 4.01 3.41 -6.93
CA ILE A 37 4.79 3.55 -8.17
C ILE A 37 5.29 2.21 -8.71
N ASP A 38 5.32 1.14 -7.90
CA ASP A 38 5.69 -0.20 -8.33
C ASP A 38 4.73 -0.78 -9.38
N PHE A 39 3.47 -0.36 -9.34
CA PHE A 39 2.42 -0.85 -10.23
C PHE A 39 1.95 0.23 -11.20
N SER A 40 1.86 1.48 -10.74
CA SER A 40 1.41 2.61 -11.56
C SER A 40 2.53 3.22 -12.40
N GLY A 41 3.80 2.97 -12.03
CA GLY A 41 4.94 3.69 -12.58
C GLY A 41 4.99 5.14 -12.07
N GLY A 42 6.08 5.83 -12.38
CA GLY A 42 6.25 7.23 -12.00
C GLY A 42 7.47 7.44 -11.11
N ALA A 43 7.48 8.57 -10.43
CA ALA A 43 8.51 8.88 -9.46
C ALA A 43 7.90 9.44 -8.17
N LEU A 44 8.48 9.03 -7.05
CA LEU A 44 8.18 9.51 -5.72
C LEU A 44 9.39 10.27 -5.20
N TRP A 45 9.17 11.52 -4.84
CA TRP A 45 10.19 12.42 -4.35
C TRP A 45 9.89 12.80 -2.91
N GLU A 46 10.89 12.74 -2.06
CA GLU A 46 10.79 13.12 -0.66
C GLU A 46 11.77 14.26 -0.38
N PHE A 47 11.20 15.41 -0.04
CA PHE A 47 11.97 16.60 0.35
C PHE A 47 11.70 16.96 1.79
N GLN A 48 12.76 17.39 2.46
CA GLN A 48 12.72 17.90 3.81
C GLN A 48 13.02 19.41 3.80
N PHE A 49 12.30 20.14 4.64
CA PHE A 49 12.43 21.59 4.80
C PHE A 49 12.83 21.95 6.23
N PRO A 50 14.11 21.77 6.62
CA PRO A 50 14.59 22.20 7.92
C PRO A 50 14.38 23.70 8.14
N GLY A 51 14.04 24.08 9.38
CA GLY A 51 13.83 25.49 9.74
C GLY A 51 12.54 26.12 9.19
N LYS A 52 11.67 25.33 8.54
CA LYS A 52 10.32 25.74 8.13
C LYS A 52 9.27 25.09 9.01
N GLN A 53 8.07 25.65 9.00
CA GLN A 53 6.87 25.00 9.54
C GLN A 53 6.00 24.44 8.40
N SER A 54 5.17 23.44 8.69
CA SER A 54 4.26 22.87 7.67
C SER A 54 3.29 23.91 7.10
N SER A 55 2.97 24.98 7.84
CA SER A 55 2.17 26.11 7.37
C SER A 55 2.86 26.97 6.31
N ASP A 56 4.19 26.91 6.21
CA ASP A 56 4.97 27.67 5.23
C ASP A 56 5.04 26.94 3.88
N LEU A 57 4.59 25.68 3.83
CA LEU A 57 4.64 24.83 2.66
C LEU A 57 3.28 24.84 1.95
N ASN A 58 3.24 25.51 0.80
CA ASN A 58 2.07 25.50 -0.06
C ASN A 58 2.20 24.41 -1.13
N THR A 59 1.27 23.46 -1.13
CA THR A 59 1.25 22.32 -2.06
C THR A 59 1.14 22.75 -3.53
N ASP A 60 0.34 23.78 -3.81
CA ASP A 60 0.11 24.27 -5.18
C ASP A 60 1.35 24.96 -5.73
N GLU A 61 2.07 25.67 -4.86
CA GLU A 61 3.33 26.31 -5.22
C GLU A 61 4.44 25.30 -5.51
N ILE A 62 4.51 24.23 -4.73
CA ILE A 62 5.44 23.13 -4.97
C ILE A 62 5.06 22.43 -6.29
N ALA A 63 3.77 22.14 -6.51
CA ALA A 63 3.31 21.54 -7.76
C ALA A 63 3.64 22.42 -8.98
N ALA A 64 3.55 23.75 -8.84
CA ALA A 64 3.93 24.69 -9.89
C ALA A 64 5.44 24.66 -10.21
N ILE A 65 6.30 24.49 -9.19
CA ILE A 65 7.76 24.30 -9.41
C ILE A 65 7.99 23.04 -10.25
N PHE A 66 7.35 21.93 -9.89
CA PHE A 66 7.47 20.68 -10.64
C PHE A 66 6.98 20.81 -12.08
N THR A 67 5.87 21.52 -12.29
CA THR A 67 5.32 21.81 -13.61
C THR A 67 6.31 22.61 -14.46
N GLN A 68 6.98 23.63 -13.89
CA GLN A 68 8.03 24.39 -14.57
C GLN A 68 9.25 23.54 -14.95
N GLN A 69 9.51 22.46 -14.21
CA GLN A 69 10.59 21.50 -14.50
C GLN A 69 10.14 20.36 -15.44
N GLY A 70 8.94 20.45 -16.03
CA GLY A 70 8.44 19.47 -17.00
C GLY A 70 7.69 18.28 -16.39
N PHE A 71 7.40 18.31 -15.08
CA PHE A 71 6.57 17.32 -14.41
C PHE A 71 5.13 17.83 -14.26
N GLU A 72 4.34 17.62 -15.31
CA GLU A 72 2.89 17.90 -15.29
C GLU A 72 2.16 17.03 -14.26
N ASP A 73 1.07 17.56 -13.69
CA ASP A 73 0.18 16.88 -12.74
C ASP A 73 0.88 16.33 -11.48
N ALA A 74 1.92 17.03 -11.01
CA ALA A 74 2.62 16.68 -9.79
C ALA A 74 1.65 16.68 -8.60
N LYS A 75 1.46 15.52 -7.96
CA LYS A 75 0.62 15.39 -6.76
C LYS A 75 1.48 15.59 -5.54
N VAL A 76 1.16 16.61 -4.75
CA VAL A 76 1.95 17.02 -3.59
C VAL A 76 1.18 16.68 -2.32
N GLN A 77 1.82 15.96 -1.41
CA GLN A 77 1.28 15.61 -0.10
C GLN A 77 2.24 16.06 0.99
N LEU A 78 1.72 16.79 1.97
CA LEU A 78 2.48 17.16 3.16
C LEU A 78 2.70 15.93 4.04
N SER A 79 3.92 15.78 4.54
CA SER A 79 4.33 14.71 5.43
C SER A 79 5.28 15.26 6.51
N THR A 80 5.72 14.40 7.41
CA THR A 80 6.74 14.72 8.40
C THR A 80 7.77 13.61 8.44
N VAL A 81 9.05 13.98 8.49
CA VAL A 81 10.16 13.02 8.54
C VAL A 81 10.92 13.23 9.85
N THR A 82 11.16 12.13 10.56
CA THR A 82 11.96 12.14 11.79
C THR A 82 13.35 11.62 11.49
N THR A 83 14.32 12.53 11.43
CA THR A 83 15.74 12.21 11.21
C THR A 83 16.49 12.46 12.51
N GLN A 84 17.21 11.45 13.00
CA GLN A 84 18.02 11.53 14.22
C GLN A 84 17.24 12.04 15.45
N GLY A 85 15.97 11.63 15.59
CA GLY A 85 15.11 12.04 16.70
C GLY A 85 14.53 13.45 16.60
N THR A 86 14.79 14.17 15.51
CA THR A 86 14.18 15.48 15.22
C THR A 86 13.17 15.35 14.10
N THR A 87 11.95 15.87 14.31
CA THR A 87 10.88 15.86 13.31
C THR A 87 10.91 17.14 12.50
N PHE A 88 10.83 17.00 11.17
CA PHE A 88 10.87 18.10 10.22
C PHE A 88 9.67 18.03 9.27
N PRO A 89 9.16 19.17 8.80
CA PRO A 89 8.21 19.19 7.70
C PRO A 89 8.85 18.58 6.46
N ALA A 90 8.08 17.71 5.81
CA ALA A 90 8.47 17.04 4.59
C ALA A 90 7.35 17.11 3.56
N VAL A 91 7.71 16.85 2.31
CA VAL A 91 6.78 16.82 1.21
C VAL A 91 7.08 15.60 0.36
N LEU A 92 6.04 14.81 0.15
CA LEU A 92 6.01 13.73 -0.82
C LEU A 92 5.41 14.27 -2.11
N VAL A 93 6.17 14.20 -3.20
CA VAL A 93 5.71 14.60 -4.53
C VAL A 93 5.68 13.38 -5.42
N ARG A 94 4.55 13.13 -6.07
CA ARG A 94 4.42 12.11 -7.11
C ARG A 94 4.39 12.77 -8.48
N THR A 95 5.20 12.25 -9.39
CA THR A 95 5.29 12.72 -10.77
C THR A 95 5.33 11.54 -11.75
N LYS A 96 5.35 11.85 -13.06
CA LYS A 96 5.82 10.89 -14.07
C LYS A 96 7.26 10.46 -13.79
N ALA A 97 7.64 9.30 -14.32
CA ALA A 97 8.97 8.72 -14.11
C ALA A 97 10.05 9.67 -14.64
N LEU A 98 11.23 9.62 -14.02
CA LEU A 98 12.37 10.39 -14.53
C LEU A 98 12.81 9.85 -15.89
N ASN A 99 13.33 10.74 -16.72
CA ASN A 99 13.97 10.34 -17.97
C ASN A 99 15.27 9.58 -17.65
N ALA A 100 15.51 8.49 -18.38
CA ALA A 100 16.68 7.65 -18.15
C ALA A 100 18.00 8.41 -18.38
N ASP A 101 18.03 9.29 -19.38
CA ASP A 101 19.25 10.00 -19.78
C ASP A 101 19.46 11.32 -19.02
N THR A 102 18.39 12.00 -18.61
CA THR A 102 18.44 13.34 -17.98
C THR A 102 17.98 13.33 -16.53
N GLY A 103 17.81 12.16 -15.90
CA GLY A 103 17.21 12.03 -14.58
C GLY A 103 17.98 12.79 -13.50
N GLU A 104 19.31 12.73 -13.51
CA GLU A 104 20.15 13.47 -12.55
C GLU A 104 20.01 14.99 -12.72
N GLU A 105 19.92 15.48 -13.96
CA GLU A 105 19.73 16.89 -14.25
C GLU A 105 18.35 17.37 -13.79
N GLN A 106 17.30 16.59 -14.06
CA GLN A 106 15.95 16.87 -13.56
C GLN A 106 15.94 16.95 -12.03
N GLN A 107 16.62 16.01 -11.36
CA GLN A 107 16.72 16.02 -9.89
C GLN A 107 17.42 17.26 -9.36
N ARG A 108 18.54 17.65 -9.96
CA ARG A 108 19.28 18.86 -9.56
C ARG A 108 18.47 20.13 -9.78
N ASN A 109 17.79 20.23 -10.92
CA ASN A 109 17.02 21.42 -11.27
C ASN A 109 15.82 21.61 -10.34
N VAL A 110 15.11 20.52 -10.01
CA VAL A 110 14.01 20.54 -9.02
C VAL A 110 14.53 20.94 -7.64
N LEU A 111 15.63 20.35 -7.17
CA LEU A 111 16.21 20.70 -5.87
C LEU A 111 16.65 22.17 -5.82
N ALA A 112 17.31 22.66 -6.87
CA ALA A 112 17.76 24.05 -6.95
C ALA A 112 16.57 25.03 -6.94
N ALA A 113 15.48 24.70 -7.65
CA ALA A 113 14.26 25.51 -7.66
C ALA A 113 13.58 25.54 -6.28
N LEU A 114 13.54 24.41 -5.58
CA LEU A 114 13.02 24.34 -4.21
C LEU A 114 13.90 25.12 -3.24
N GLN A 115 15.23 25.01 -3.34
CA GLN A 115 16.16 25.77 -2.50
C GLN A 115 16.10 27.27 -2.74
N ALA A 116 15.91 27.71 -3.99
CA ALA A 116 15.74 29.12 -4.32
C ALA A 116 14.50 29.73 -3.64
N LYS A 117 13.44 28.94 -3.45
CA LYS A 117 12.19 29.40 -2.84
C LYS A 117 12.12 29.21 -1.32
N TYR A 118 12.50 28.03 -0.85
CA TYR A 118 12.33 27.62 0.55
C TYR A 118 13.63 27.68 1.37
N GLY A 119 14.76 28.01 0.75
CA GLY A 119 16.05 28.17 1.42
C GLY A 119 17.01 27.00 1.17
N GLN A 120 18.31 27.28 1.31
CA GLN A 120 19.40 26.34 0.99
C GLN A 120 19.43 25.10 1.90
N ASP A 121 18.81 25.18 3.08
CA ASP A 121 18.69 24.03 3.99
C ASP A 121 17.70 22.97 3.48
N THR A 122 16.87 23.32 2.48
CA THR A 122 16.00 22.35 1.81
C THR A 122 16.84 21.25 1.20
N ARG A 123 16.53 20.01 1.54
CA ARG A 123 17.25 18.85 1.04
C ARG A 123 16.30 17.79 0.55
N ARG A 124 16.81 16.99 -0.37
CA ARG A 124 16.13 15.81 -0.92
C ARG A 124 16.56 14.60 -0.11
N GLU A 125 15.64 13.99 0.62
CA GLU A 125 15.90 12.77 1.38
C GLU A 125 15.93 11.56 0.43
N GLN A 126 14.90 11.42 -0.41
CA GLN A 126 14.81 10.27 -1.31
C GLN A 126 14.16 10.63 -2.65
N VAL A 127 14.60 9.95 -3.71
CA VAL A 127 13.87 9.88 -4.98
C VAL A 127 13.86 8.44 -5.44
N GLN A 128 12.66 7.92 -5.67
CA GLN A 128 12.44 6.61 -6.26
C GLN A 128 11.75 6.82 -7.60
N SER A 129 12.17 6.07 -8.63
CA SER A 129 11.57 6.18 -9.96
C SER A 129 11.45 4.80 -10.59
N VAL A 130 10.24 4.49 -11.02
CA VAL A 130 9.90 3.22 -11.68
C VAL A 130 9.37 3.54 -13.08
N GLY A 131 10.07 3.02 -14.09
CA GLY A 131 9.68 3.19 -15.48
C GLY A 131 8.39 2.42 -15.83
N ALA A 132 7.75 2.82 -16.93
CA ALA A 132 6.51 2.19 -17.41
C ALA A 132 6.67 0.69 -17.68
N THR A 133 7.79 0.26 -18.28
CA THR A 133 8.03 -1.16 -18.56
C THR A 133 8.18 -1.99 -17.28
N VAL A 134 8.88 -1.46 -16.28
CA VAL A 134 9.11 -2.16 -15.01
C VAL A 134 7.81 -2.28 -14.21
N SER A 135 7.02 -1.20 -14.15
CA SER A 135 5.72 -1.21 -13.45
C SER A 135 4.69 -2.10 -14.13
N GLN A 136 4.69 -2.17 -15.47
CA GLN A 136 3.86 -3.12 -16.21
C GLN A 136 4.25 -4.58 -15.93
N GLU A 137 5.54 -4.91 -15.93
CA GLU A 137 6.00 -6.27 -15.61
C GLU A 137 5.72 -6.63 -14.14
N SER A 138 5.90 -5.68 -13.22
CA SER A 138 5.56 -5.84 -11.80
C SER A 138 4.07 -6.12 -11.61
N THR A 139 3.21 -5.33 -12.26
CA THR A 139 1.75 -5.53 -12.23
C THR A 139 1.37 -6.89 -12.79
N ARG A 140 1.95 -7.28 -13.93
CA ARG A 140 1.71 -8.59 -14.54
C ARG A 140 2.14 -9.73 -13.62
N SER A 141 3.32 -9.59 -13.01
CA SER A 141 3.85 -10.56 -12.05
C SER A 141 2.97 -10.68 -10.80
N ALA A 142 2.46 -9.55 -10.28
CA ALA A 142 1.51 -9.52 -9.17
C ALA A 142 0.22 -10.27 -9.51
N VAL A 143 -0.37 -10.02 -10.68
CA VAL A 143 -1.58 -10.74 -11.14
C VAL A 143 -1.32 -12.24 -11.25
N ILE A 144 -0.20 -12.65 -11.85
CA ILE A 144 0.18 -14.06 -11.97
C ILE A 144 0.38 -14.68 -10.59
N ALA A 145 1.04 -13.99 -9.66
CA ALA A 145 1.28 -14.46 -8.30
C ALA A 145 -0.03 -14.69 -7.54
N VAL A 146 -1.00 -13.77 -7.63
CA VAL A 146 -2.31 -13.90 -6.98
C VAL A 146 -3.09 -15.09 -7.56
N LEU A 147 -3.13 -15.24 -8.88
CA LEU A 147 -3.82 -16.36 -9.54
C LEU A 147 -3.14 -17.70 -9.21
N GLY A 148 -1.81 -17.74 -9.26
CA GLY A 148 -1.02 -18.92 -8.94
C GLY A 148 -1.20 -19.34 -7.47
N ALA A 149 -1.14 -18.38 -6.53
CA ALA A 149 -1.37 -18.63 -5.12
C ALA A 149 -2.80 -19.13 -4.86
N SER A 150 -3.81 -18.52 -5.50
CA SER A 150 -5.20 -18.96 -5.40
C SER A 150 -5.36 -20.41 -5.86
N LEU A 151 -4.77 -20.79 -7.00
CA LEU A 151 -4.79 -22.16 -7.49
C LEU A 151 -4.05 -23.12 -6.56
N ALA A 152 -2.87 -22.73 -6.07
CA ALA A 152 -2.06 -23.54 -5.16
C ALA A 152 -2.82 -23.82 -3.85
N ILE A 153 -3.51 -22.82 -3.30
CA ILE A 153 -4.36 -22.97 -2.11
C ILE A 153 -5.52 -23.94 -2.39
N LEU A 154 -6.21 -23.81 -3.52
CA LEU A 154 -7.30 -24.73 -3.88
C LEU A 154 -6.81 -26.19 -3.97
N VAL A 155 -5.67 -26.41 -4.61
CA VAL A 155 -5.05 -27.74 -4.71
C VAL A 155 -4.65 -28.25 -3.32
N TYR A 156 -4.03 -27.40 -2.51
CA TYR A 156 -3.60 -27.73 -1.16
C TYR A 156 -4.78 -28.10 -0.25
N LEU A 157 -5.85 -27.29 -0.22
CA LEU A 157 -7.08 -27.57 0.52
C LEU A 157 -7.73 -28.90 0.09
N THR A 158 -7.76 -29.16 -1.22
CA THR A 158 -8.29 -30.42 -1.77
C THR A 158 -7.50 -31.63 -1.28
N PHE A 159 -6.18 -31.51 -1.16
CA PHE A 159 -5.34 -32.57 -0.64
C PHE A 159 -5.46 -32.71 0.88
N ALA A 160 -5.43 -31.60 1.61
CA ALA A 160 -5.50 -31.56 3.07
C ALA A 160 -6.81 -32.17 3.60
N PHE A 161 -7.96 -31.77 3.05
CA PHE A 161 -9.26 -32.27 3.50
C PHE A 161 -9.71 -33.57 2.83
N ARG A 162 -8.88 -34.21 2.00
CA ARG A 162 -9.24 -35.45 1.29
C ARG A 162 -9.76 -36.55 2.21
N LYS A 163 -9.21 -36.65 3.42
CA LYS A 163 -9.56 -37.66 4.42
C LYS A 163 -10.61 -37.20 5.43
N ALA A 164 -11.03 -35.93 5.36
CA ALA A 164 -12.01 -35.38 6.28
C ALA A 164 -13.39 -36.01 6.04
N PRO A 165 -14.24 -36.13 7.06
CA PRO A 165 -15.59 -36.73 6.93
C PRO A 165 -16.51 -35.96 5.97
N HIS A 166 -16.32 -34.65 5.86
CA HIS A 166 -17.14 -33.75 5.03
C HIS A 166 -16.29 -32.74 4.26
N PRO A 167 -15.47 -33.18 3.29
CA PRO A 167 -14.40 -32.38 2.66
C PRO A 167 -14.88 -31.04 2.11
N ILE A 168 -16.07 -31.02 1.50
CA ILE A 168 -16.67 -29.80 0.94
C ILE A 168 -16.98 -28.78 2.04
N ARG A 169 -17.52 -29.21 3.18
CA ARG A 169 -17.89 -28.31 4.28
C ARG A 169 -16.64 -27.69 4.91
N TYR A 170 -15.61 -28.50 5.17
CA TYR A 170 -14.34 -28.03 5.70
C TYR A 170 -13.63 -27.08 4.73
N GLY A 171 -13.60 -27.39 3.44
CA GLY A 171 -13.04 -26.52 2.41
C GLY A 171 -13.73 -25.17 2.31
N VAL A 172 -15.08 -25.14 2.34
CA VAL A 172 -15.85 -23.89 2.34
C VAL A 172 -15.55 -23.07 3.59
N CYS A 173 -15.52 -23.69 4.78
CA CYS A 173 -15.17 -22.99 6.02
C CYS A 173 -13.75 -22.39 5.95
N ALA A 174 -12.78 -23.12 5.40
CA ALA A 174 -11.41 -22.63 5.24
C ALA A 174 -11.32 -21.44 4.28
N ILE A 175 -12.04 -21.49 3.15
CA ILE A 175 -12.09 -20.36 2.22
C ILE A 175 -12.76 -19.14 2.86
N VAL A 176 -13.84 -19.33 3.63
CA VAL A 176 -14.53 -18.24 4.32
C VAL A 176 -13.64 -17.60 5.40
N ALA A 177 -12.91 -18.40 6.18
CA ALA A 177 -11.95 -17.91 7.17
C ALA A 177 -10.82 -17.11 6.52
N MET A 178 -10.24 -17.64 5.44
CA MET A 178 -9.23 -16.95 4.65
C MET A 178 -9.74 -15.63 4.05
N LEU A 179 -10.95 -15.64 3.48
CA LEU A 179 -11.55 -14.44 2.91
C LEU A 179 -11.83 -13.38 3.98
N HIS A 180 -12.27 -13.80 5.16
CA HIS A 180 -12.44 -12.91 6.31
C HIS A 180 -11.13 -12.18 6.65
N ASP A 181 -10.02 -12.89 6.76
CA ASP A 181 -8.73 -12.29 7.11
C ASP A 181 -8.21 -11.35 6.02
N VAL A 182 -8.39 -11.72 4.74
CA VAL A 182 -8.09 -10.85 3.60
C VAL A 182 -8.94 -9.59 3.64
N LEU A 183 -10.24 -9.69 3.91
CA LEU A 183 -11.14 -8.53 3.98
C LEU A 183 -10.77 -7.57 5.12
N VAL A 184 -10.30 -8.10 6.26
CA VAL A 184 -9.77 -7.25 7.35
C VAL A 184 -8.56 -6.45 6.86
N VAL A 185 -7.58 -7.12 6.25
CA VAL A 185 -6.34 -6.46 5.78
C VAL A 185 -6.63 -5.44 4.68
N LEU A 186 -7.42 -5.82 3.67
CA LEU A 186 -7.81 -4.91 2.59
C LEU A 186 -8.68 -3.76 3.09
N GLY A 187 -9.57 -4.02 4.05
CA GLY A 187 -10.42 -2.99 4.65
C GLY A 187 -9.61 -1.95 5.42
N VAL A 188 -8.65 -2.40 6.24
CA VAL A 188 -7.72 -1.50 6.92
C VAL A 188 -6.87 -0.71 5.92
N ALA A 189 -6.36 -1.38 4.88
CA ALA A 189 -5.58 -0.72 3.84
C ALA A 189 -6.40 0.35 3.09
N ALA A 190 -7.67 0.09 2.78
CA ALA A 190 -8.56 1.04 2.14
C ALA A 190 -8.87 2.25 3.04
N ILE A 191 -9.13 2.01 4.34
CA ILE A 191 -9.33 3.10 5.32
C ILE A 191 -8.08 3.97 5.43
N MET A 192 -6.90 3.34 5.58
CA MET A 192 -5.63 4.06 5.65
C MET A 192 -5.30 4.76 4.33
N GLY A 193 -5.66 4.16 3.19
CA GLY A 193 -5.53 4.76 1.86
C GLY A 193 -6.33 6.04 1.75
N TYR A 194 -7.57 6.04 2.25
CA TYR A 194 -8.46 7.19 2.20
C TYR A 194 -8.02 8.33 3.13
N PHE A 195 -7.68 8.03 4.39
CA PHE A 195 -7.36 9.07 5.38
C PHE A 195 -5.90 9.52 5.40
N PHE A 196 -4.98 8.61 5.09
CA PHE A 196 -3.53 8.84 5.23
C PHE A 196 -2.77 8.70 3.92
N GLY A 197 -3.45 8.36 2.81
CA GLY A 197 -2.79 8.15 1.51
C GLY A 197 -1.93 6.90 1.48
N LEU A 198 -2.22 5.88 2.30
CA LEU A 198 -1.52 4.60 2.23
C LEU A 198 -1.67 3.98 0.84
N GLU A 199 -0.55 3.46 0.34
CA GLU A 199 -0.46 2.80 -0.95
C GLU A 199 -0.20 1.31 -0.79
N VAL A 200 -0.65 0.55 -1.78
CA VAL A 200 -0.33 -0.86 -1.92
C VAL A 200 0.82 -1.02 -2.89
N ASP A 201 1.94 -1.51 -2.37
CA ASP A 201 3.18 -1.77 -3.08
C ASP A 201 3.44 -3.29 -3.21
N ALA A 202 4.58 -3.68 -3.78
CA ALA A 202 4.93 -5.08 -3.91
C ALA A 202 5.10 -5.79 -2.54
N LEU A 203 5.51 -5.05 -1.51
CA LEU A 203 5.66 -5.58 -0.15
C LEU A 203 4.31 -5.84 0.51
N PHE A 204 3.33 -4.95 0.33
CA PHE A 204 1.95 -5.15 0.77
C PHE A 204 1.37 -6.43 0.15
N LEU A 205 1.57 -6.63 -1.16
CA LEU A 205 1.13 -7.86 -1.82
C LEU A 205 1.78 -9.10 -1.20
N THR A 206 3.08 -9.04 -0.94
CA THR A 206 3.82 -10.15 -0.31
C THR A 206 3.30 -10.45 1.09
N ALA A 207 3.04 -9.41 1.88
CA ALA A 207 2.44 -9.54 3.21
C ALA A 207 1.04 -10.16 3.14
N LEU A 208 0.21 -9.73 2.19
CA LEU A 208 -1.13 -10.27 1.99
C LEU A 208 -1.11 -11.77 1.63
N LEU A 209 -0.27 -12.17 0.68
CA LEU A 209 -0.11 -13.59 0.31
C LEU A 209 0.41 -14.44 1.47
N THR A 210 1.26 -13.85 2.32
CA THR A 210 1.76 -14.51 3.53
C THR A 210 0.64 -14.72 4.56
N ILE A 211 -0.18 -13.70 4.81
CA ILE A 211 -1.34 -13.77 5.72
C ILE A 211 -2.32 -14.85 5.23
N ILE A 212 -2.60 -14.88 3.93
CA ILE A 212 -3.44 -15.91 3.31
C ILE A 212 -2.89 -17.32 3.60
N SER A 213 -1.58 -17.50 3.41
CA SER A 213 -0.91 -18.80 3.62
C SER A 213 -1.02 -19.27 5.08
N PHE A 214 -0.77 -18.36 6.04
CA PHE A 214 -0.89 -18.68 7.46
C PHE A 214 -2.34 -18.90 7.90
N SER A 215 -3.30 -18.13 7.38
CA SER A 215 -4.73 -18.28 7.67
C SER A 215 -5.25 -19.65 7.24
N VAL A 216 -4.88 -20.09 6.03
CA VAL A 216 -5.20 -21.43 5.54
C VAL A 216 -4.54 -22.52 6.39
N HIS A 217 -3.27 -22.34 6.76
CA HIS A 217 -2.54 -23.29 7.59
C HIS A 217 -3.20 -23.47 8.97
N ASP A 218 -3.53 -22.37 9.65
CA ASP A 218 -4.19 -22.39 10.96
C ASP A 218 -5.54 -23.11 10.90
N THR A 219 -6.33 -22.83 9.85
CA THR A 219 -7.63 -23.47 9.67
C THR A 219 -7.51 -25.00 9.49
N ILE A 220 -6.48 -25.47 8.79
CA ILE A 220 -6.24 -26.92 8.62
C ILE A 220 -5.82 -27.57 9.93
N VAL A 221 -4.91 -26.95 10.69
CA VAL A 221 -4.45 -27.48 11.98
C VAL A 221 -5.59 -27.60 12.99
N VAL A 222 -6.59 -26.71 12.91
CA VAL A 222 -7.80 -26.80 13.74
C VAL A 222 -8.75 -27.91 13.29
N PHE A 223 -8.70 -28.31 12.02
CA PHE A 223 -9.59 -29.32 11.43
C PHE A 223 -9.02 -30.75 11.38
N ASP A 224 -7.70 -30.92 11.50
CA ASP A 224 -6.99 -32.20 11.65
C ASP A 224 -7.04 -32.70 13.11
#